data_AF-A0A661TLV5-F1
#
_entry.id   AF-A0A661TLV5-F1
#
_cell.length_a   1.000
_cell.length_b   1.000
_cell.length_c   1.000
_cell.angle_alpha   90.00
_cell.angle_beta   90.00
_cell.angle_gamma   90.00
#
_symmetry.space_group_name_H-M   'P 1'
#
loop_
_entity.id
_entity.type
_entity.pdbx_description
1 polymer ?
#
loop_
_entity_poly.entity_id
_entity_poly.type
_entity_poly.pdbx_seq_one_letter_code
_entity_poly.pdbx_strand_id
1 'polypeptide(L)'
;DEKGAILKIPAELPAHLTTQIQNLSLKVFKLLECKGMARVDFFLKNNQEIIVNELNTIPGFTRISMYPKLWEASGISYPQLIERLIQLAFERFKNEKRIKTFFSPQNL
;
A
#
# COMPACT_ATOMS: atom_id res chain seq x y z
N ASP A 1 -0.41 5.68 24.51
CA ASP A 1 -1.19 6.38 25.56
C ASP A 1 -2.64 5.93 25.47
N GLU A 2 -3.42 6.03 26.55
CA GLU A 2 -4.85 5.62 26.58
C GLU A 2 -5.74 6.42 25.61
N LYS A 3 -5.16 7.41 24.92
CA LYS A 3 -5.73 8.14 23.79
C LYS A 3 -4.81 7.94 22.59
N GLY A 4 -4.85 6.75 21.98
CA GLY A 4 -4.10 6.48 20.75
C GLY A 4 -4.31 7.55 19.67
N ALA A 5 -3.50 7.51 18.60
CA ALA A 5 -3.50 8.54 17.57
C ALA A 5 -4.91 8.89 17.04
N ILE A 6 -5.24 10.19 17.01
CA ILE A 6 -6.50 10.69 16.45
C ILE A 6 -6.49 10.46 14.94
N LEU A 7 -7.52 9.76 14.46
CA LEU A 7 -7.69 9.46 13.05
C LEU A 7 -8.40 10.61 12.33
N LYS A 8 -7.68 11.36 11.49
CA LYS A 8 -8.25 12.31 10.54
C LYS A 8 -8.06 11.80 9.11
N ILE A 9 -9.17 11.54 8.42
CA ILE A 9 -9.18 11.13 7.02
C ILE A 9 -10.20 12.00 6.28
N PRO A 10 -9.79 12.77 5.25
CA PRO A 10 -8.41 12.95 4.79
C PRO A 10 -7.54 13.69 5.80
N ALA A 11 -6.22 13.53 5.69
CA ALA A 11 -5.29 14.32 6.49
C ALA A 11 -5.32 15.80 6.06
N GLU A 12 -5.26 16.70 7.03
CA GLU A 12 -5.21 18.16 6.80
C GLU A 12 -3.80 18.57 6.34
N LEU A 13 -3.49 18.31 5.08
CA LEU A 13 -2.19 18.58 4.47
C LEU A 13 -2.33 19.42 3.20
N PRO A 14 -1.37 20.32 2.92
CA PRO A 14 -1.22 20.93 1.61
C PRO A 14 -1.17 19.89 0.49
N ALA A 15 -1.79 20.19 -0.66
CA ALA A 15 -1.91 19.26 -1.78
C ALA A 15 -0.55 18.74 -2.29
N HIS A 16 0.50 19.56 -2.23
CA HIS A 16 1.84 19.12 -2.64
C HIS A 16 2.41 18.03 -1.72
N LEU A 17 2.19 18.13 -0.41
CA LEU A 17 2.65 17.10 0.54
C LEU A 17 1.87 15.80 0.38
N THR A 18 0.55 15.88 0.18
CA THR A 18 -0.28 14.70 -0.12
C THR A 18 0.24 13.98 -1.35
N THR A 19 0.51 14.72 -2.43
CA THR A 19 1.05 14.17 -3.69
C THR A 19 2.42 13.54 -3.47
N GLN A 20 3.31 14.19 -2.72
CA GLN A 20 4.64 13.66 -2.40
C GLN A 20 4.57 12.35 -1.59
N ILE A 21 3.72 12.30 -0.56
CA ILE A 21 3.52 11.10 0.28
C ILE A 21 2.97 9.93 -0.55
N GLN A 22 1.99 10.19 -1.41
CA GLN A 22 1.42 9.17 -2.31
C GLN A 22 2.48 8.64 -3.29
N ASN A 23 3.25 9.53 -3.93
CA ASN A 23 4.33 9.13 -4.84
C ASN A 23 5.42 8.32 -4.12
N LEU A 24 5.79 8.73 -2.90
CA LEU A 24 6.77 8.01 -2.10
C LEU A 24 6.25 6.64 -1.65
N SER A 25 4.97 6.53 -1.30
CA SER A 25 4.31 5.26 -0.99
C SER A 25 4.38 4.28 -2.17
N LEU A 26 4.07 4.76 -3.38
CA LEU A 26 4.19 3.95 -4.61
C LEU A 26 5.64 3.55 -4.88
N LYS A 27 6.60 4.45 -4.65
CA LYS A 27 8.03 4.16 -4.82
C LYS A 27 8.49 3.06 -3.86
N VAL A 28 8.20 3.19 -2.57
CA VAL A 28 8.57 2.20 -1.55
C VAL A 28 7.92 0.84 -1.85
N PHE A 29 6.63 0.84 -2.18
CA PHE A 29 5.89 -0.38 -2.53
C PHE A 29 6.53 -1.13 -3.71
N LYS A 30 6.95 -0.40 -4.76
CA LYS A 30 7.62 -0.98 -5.93
C LYS A 30 9.04 -1.46 -5.61
N LEU A 31 9.82 -0.66 -4.87
CA LEU A 31 11.20 -1.00 -4.50
C LEU A 31 11.29 -2.26 -3.65
N LEU A 32 10.31 -2.47 -2.75
CA LEU A 32 10.21 -3.67 -1.92
C LEU A 32 9.43 -4.80 -2.60
N GLU A 33 9.22 -4.69 -3.91
CA GLU A 33 8.53 -5.67 -4.75
C GLU A 33 7.17 -6.14 -4.22
N CYS A 34 6.48 -5.30 -3.44
CA CYS A 34 5.22 -5.63 -2.82
C CYS A 34 4.14 -5.95 -3.88
N LYS A 35 3.15 -6.75 -3.48
CA LYS A 35 2.04 -7.20 -4.33
C LYS A 35 0.75 -7.15 -3.52
N GLY A 36 -0.36 -6.90 -4.19
CA GLY A 36 -1.67 -6.79 -3.54
C GLY A 36 -1.81 -5.48 -2.75
N MET A 37 -1.37 -5.47 -1.50
CA MET A 37 -1.56 -4.35 -0.58
C MET A 37 -0.36 -4.09 0.33
N ALA A 38 -0.24 -2.83 0.73
CA ALA A 38 0.51 -2.45 1.91
C ALA A 38 0.00 -1.10 2.43
N ARG A 39 0.19 -0.82 3.71
CA ARG A 39 0.11 0.53 4.28
C ARG A 39 1.52 1.06 4.48
N VAL A 40 1.81 2.26 4.03
CA VAL A 40 3.09 2.92 4.28
C VAL A 40 2.85 4.05 5.26
N ASP A 41 3.58 4.02 6.38
CA ASP A 41 3.46 4.99 7.45
C ASP A 41 4.64 5.94 7.41
N PHE A 42 4.38 7.23 7.63
CA PHE A 42 5.35 8.31 7.48
C PHE A 42 5.41 9.18 8.72
N PHE A 43 6.58 9.76 8.94
CA PHE A 43 6.72 10.98 9.75
C PHE A 43 6.81 12.20 8.83
N LEU A 44 6.07 13.25 9.18
CA LEU A 44 6.20 14.57 8.56
C LEU A 44 6.76 15.54 9.61
N LYS A 45 7.97 16.05 9.37
CA LYS A 45 8.60 17.03 10.27
C LYS A 45 8.09 18.45 10.00
N ASN A 46 8.33 19.36 10.94
CA ASN A 46 7.94 20.77 10.84
C ASN A 46 8.55 21.51 9.63
N ASN A 47 9.73 21.07 9.17
CA ASN A 47 10.38 21.57 7.95
C ASN A 47 9.80 20.96 6.66
N GLN A 48 8.67 20.25 6.74
CA GLN A 48 8.03 19.51 5.65
C GLN A 48 8.84 18.33 5.10
N GLU A 49 9.90 17.90 5.80
CA GLU A 49 10.62 16.69 5.45
C GLU A 49 9.75 15.46 5.74
N ILE A 50 9.59 14.61 4.72
CA ILE A 50 8.83 13.35 4.80
C ILE A 50 9.82 12.19 4.98
N ILE A 51 9.63 11.41 6.04
CA ILE A 51 10.43 10.23 6.35
C ILE A 51 9.54 9.00 6.31
N VAL A 52 9.95 7.97 5.56
CA VAL A 52 9.31 6.66 5.59
C VAL A 52 9.63 6.02 6.95
N ASN A 53 8.60 5.67 7.72
CA ASN A 53 8.76 4.98 8.99
C ASN A 53 8.73 3.46 8.77
N GLU A 54 7.60 2.95 8.26
CA GLU A 54 7.41 1.52 8.04
C GLU A 54 6.50 1.24 6.82
N LEU A 55 6.62 0.02 6.29
CA LEU A 55 5.67 -0.55 5.35
C LEU A 55 5.08 -1.82 5.97
N ASN A 56 3.75 -1.85 6.08
CA ASN A 56 2.98 -2.97 6.58
C ASN A 56 2.33 -3.73 5.42
N THR A 57 2.80 -4.94 5.13
CA THR A 57 2.26 -5.80 4.06
C THR A 57 0.92 -6.45 4.42
N ILE A 58 0.64 -6.62 5.71
CA ILE A 58 -0.63 -7.10 6.26
C ILE A 58 -1.14 -6.07 7.28
N PRO A 59 -1.70 -4.94 6.82
CA PRO A 59 -2.26 -3.95 7.74
C PRO A 59 -3.53 -4.49 8.40
N GLY A 60 -3.90 -3.91 9.54
CA GLY A 60 -5.21 -4.16 10.14
C GLY A 60 -6.33 -3.98 9.11
N PHE A 61 -7.25 -4.96 9.05
CA PHE A 61 -8.20 -5.10 7.95
C PHE A 61 -9.67 -5.08 8.39
N THR A 62 -9.96 -4.70 9.64
CA THR A 62 -11.36 -4.50 10.08
C THR A 62 -11.93 -3.22 9.49
N ARG A 63 -13.26 -3.05 9.51
CA ARG A 63 -13.94 -1.83 9.02
C ARG A 63 -13.45 -0.54 9.71
N ILE A 64 -12.95 -0.64 10.93
CA ILE A 64 -12.42 0.51 11.69
C ILE A 64 -10.94 0.74 11.47
N SER A 65 -10.24 -0.19 10.81
CA SER A 65 -8.81 -0.11 10.57
C SER A 65 -8.46 0.99 9.57
N MET A 66 -7.24 1.53 9.69
CA MET A 66 -6.74 2.61 8.85
C MET A 66 -6.79 2.26 7.35
N TYR A 67 -6.28 1.09 6.97
CA TYR A 67 -6.10 0.75 5.56
C TYR A 67 -7.43 0.75 4.77
N PRO A 68 -8.50 0.09 5.23
CA PRO A 68 -9.77 0.17 4.51
C PRO A 68 -10.44 1.54 4.58
N LYS A 69 -10.30 2.29 5.68
CA LYS A 69 -10.84 3.65 5.77
C LYS A 69 -10.20 4.64 4.79
N LEU A 70 -8.90 4.52 4.53
CA LEU A 70 -8.22 5.35 3.53
C LEU A 70 -8.75 5.10 2.11
N TRP A 71 -9.03 3.84 1.78
CA TRP A 71 -9.65 3.49 0.50
C TRP A 71 -11.09 3.99 0.38
N GLU A 72 -11.87 3.87 1.46
CA GLU A 72 -13.26 4.38 1.50
C GLU A 72 -13.30 5.89 1.27
N ALA A 73 -12.44 6.64 1.96
CA ALA A 73 -12.29 8.08 1.75
C ALA A 73 -11.79 8.44 0.35
N SER A 74 -11.15 7.50 -0.35
CA SER A 74 -10.72 7.62 -1.75
C SER A 74 -11.77 7.13 -2.75
N GLY A 75 -12.97 6.74 -2.30
CA GLY A 75 -14.09 6.32 -3.14
C GLY A 75 -14.19 4.81 -3.40
N ILE A 76 -13.41 3.97 -2.72
CA ILE A 76 -13.49 2.50 -2.82
C ILE A 76 -14.07 1.92 -1.54
N SER A 77 -15.29 1.37 -1.62
CA SER A 77 -15.93 0.75 -0.47
C SER A 77 -15.21 -0.51 0.02
N TYR A 78 -15.42 -0.87 1.29
CA TYR A 78 -14.82 -2.07 1.90
C TYR A 78 -15.03 -3.36 1.09
N PRO A 79 -16.25 -3.68 0.58
CA PRO A 79 -16.44 -4.86 -0.27
C PRO A 79 -15.69 -4.78 -1.61
N GLN A 80 -15.68 -3.61 -2.26
CA GLN A 80 -14.94 -3.40 -3.52
C GLN A 80 -13.43 -3.60 -3.32
N LEU A 81 -12.89 -3.16 -2.18
CA LEU A 81 -11.49 -3.36 -1.83
C LEU A 81 -11.16 -4.85 -1.68
N ILE A 82 -12.00 -5.62 -0.97
CA ILE A 82 -11.81 -7.07 -0.82
C ILE A 82 -11.82 -7.75 -2.18
N GLU A 83 -12.85 -7.47 -2.99
CA GLU A 83 -12.99 -8.01 -4.35
C GLU A 83 -11.73 -7.71 -5.17
N ARG A 84 -11.26 -6.47 -5.13
CA ARG A 84 -10.06 -6.04 -5.86
C ARG A 84 -8.80 -6.81 -5.43
N LEU A 85 -8.61 -7.04 -4.13
CA LEU A 85 -7.45 -7.78 -3.63
C LEU A 85 -7.47 -9.26 -4.02
N ILE A 86 -8.66 -9.88 -4.01
CA ILE A 86 -8.85 -11.25 -4.48
C ILE A 86 -8.50 -11.35 -5.97
N GLN A 87 -8.98 -10.41 -6.79
CA GLN A 87 -8.66 -10.36 -8.23
C GLN A 87 -7.15 -10.22 -8.47
N LEU A 88 -6.47 -9.30 -7.76
CA LEU A 88 -5.02 -9.13 -7.85
C LEU A 88 -4.25 -10.41 -7.46
N ALA A 89 -4.74 -11.16 -6.47
CA ALA A 89 -4.14 -12.43 -6.07
C ALA A 89 -4.25 -13.49 -7.19
N PHE A 90 -5.42 -13.62 -7.83
CA PHE A 90 -5.59 -14.52 -8.97
C PHE A 90 -4.75 -14.12 -10.19
N GLU A 91 -4.70 -12.83 -10.51
CA GLU A 91 -3.85 -12.30 -11.59
C GLU A 91 -2.38 -12.66 -11.36
N ARG A 92 -1.87 -12.44 -10.13
CA ARG A 92 -0.51 -12.80 -9.76
C ARG A 92 -0.27 -14.31 -9.89
N PHE A 93 -1.16 -15.13 -9.33
CA PHE A 93 -1.05 -16.59 -9.40
C PHE A 93 -0.99 -17.10 -10.85
N LYS A 94 -1.83 -16.55 -11.74
CA LYS A 94 -1.82 -16.86 -13.17
C LYS A 94 -0.50 -16.45 -13.83
N ASN A 95 0.05 -15.29 -13.46
CA ASN A 95 1.33 -14.80 -13.99
C ASN A 95 2.50 -15.71 -13.58
N GLU A 96 2.56 -16.09 -12.31
CA GLU A 96 3.62 -16.95 -11.77
C GLU A 96 3.62 -18.33 -12.43
N LYS A 97 2.43 -18.90 -12.69
CA LYS A 97 2.30 -20.17 -13.42
C LYS A 97 2.81 -20.13 -14.86
N ARG A 98 2.95 -18.96 -15.48
CA ARG A 98 3.48 -18.82 -16.85
C ARG A 98 4.99 -18.74 -16.91
N ILE A 99 5.66 -18.53 -15.77
CA ILE A 99 7.12 -18.42 -15.72
C ILE A 99 7.71 -19.80 -16.01
N LYS A 100 8.62 -19.89 -16.99
CA LYS A 100 9.31 -21.14 -17.32
C LYS A 100 10.16 -21.57 -16.11
N THR A 101 9.93 -22.80 -15.64
CA THR A 101 10.66 -23.39 -14.50
C THR A 101 11.85 -24.26 -14.92
N PHE A 102 12.04 -24.45 -16.23
CA PHE A 102 13.21 -25.13 -16.78
C PHE A 102 14.06 -24.15 -17.59
N PHE A 103 15.36 -24.18 -17.34
CA PHE A 103 16.37 -23.48 -18.13
C PHE A 103 17.28 -24.55 -18.74
N SER A 104 17.24 -24.69 -20.07
CA SER A 104 18.29 -25.43 -20.79
C SER A 104 19.30 -24.40 -21.30
N PRO A 105 20.56 -24.43 -20.83
CA PRO A 105 21.59 -23.60 -21.42
C PRO A 105 21.74 -24.00 -22.89
N GLN A 106 21.63 -23.02 -23.79
CA GLN A 106 22.05 -23.24 -25.17
C GLN A 106 23.57 -23.35 -25.17
N ASN A 107 24.06 -24.47 -25.71
CA ASN A 107 25.47 -24.86 -25.86
C ASN A 107 26.46 -23.68 -25.79
N LEU A 108 27.29 -23.68 -24.73
CA LEU A 108 28.61 -23.03 -24.75
C LEU A 108 29.54 -23.81 -25.69
#